data_AF-A0A960JAQ2-F1
#
_entry.id   AF-A0A960JAQ2-F1
#
_cell.length_a   1.000
_cell.length_b   1.000
_cell.length_c   1.000
_cell.angle_alpha   90.00
_cell.angle_beta   90.00
_cell.angle_gamma   90.00
#
_symmetry.space_group_name_H-M   'P 1'
#
loop_
_entity.id
_entity.type
_entity.pdbx_description
1 polymer ?
#
loop_
_entity_poly.entity_id
_entity_poly.type
_entity_poly.pdbx_seq_one_letter_code
_entity_poly.pdbx_strand_id
1 'polypeptide(L)'
;MRIPLLLLFAAAPLAMRGADLIEEAKDLAFAKKVSEVRALAEGARASRAFDDPQLLLALSWAGRGAGLAGKWQVAESYARETYDIASRVAAEKGVDASADLATALGAAIEVLGGAKLAAEGPDAAVAYWKSEREHYRGTSIEKRIQKNVLSASLEGSPMPKLEPERYLGKTASMSTEGKVAVYYFWAHWCRTSKRQLAHLISLHDRDADKSVTVVGP
;
A
#
# COMPACT_ATOMS: atom_id res chain seq x y z
N MET A 1 1.30 51.02 38.91
CA MET A 1 1.43 49.56 38.78
C MET A 1 0.72 49.15 37.48
N ARG A 2 1.48 48.90 36.39
CA ARG A 2 0.93 48.54 35.08
C ARG A 2 1.49 47.18 34.70
N ILE A 3 0.62 46.18 34.61
CA ILE A 3 0.95 44.80 34.20
C ILE A 3 1.12 44.83 32.67
N PRO A 4 2.26 44.41 32.10
CA PRO A 4 2.37 44.26 30.66
C PRO A 4 1.69 42.96 30.25
N LEU A 5 0.71 43.10 29.35
CA LEU A 5 0.01 42.03 28.67
C LEU A 5 1.01 41.22 27.83
N LEU A 6 1.32 39.99 28.27
CA LEU A 6 2.05 39.02 27.44
C LEU A 6 1.12 38.57 26.32
N LEU A 7 1.41 39.01 25.09
CA LEU A 7 0.84 38.45 23.87
C LEU A 7 1.47 37.07 23.62
N LEU A 8 0.75 36.00 23.94
CA LEU A 8 1.04 34.67 23.41
C LEU A 8 0.70 34.65 21.91
N PHE A 9 1.72 34.63 21.06
CA PHE A 9 1.55 34.22 19.66
C PHE A 9 1.33 32.70 19.65
N ALA A 10 0.07 32.28 19.50
CA ALA A 10 -0.23 30.91 19.08
C ALA A 10 0.27 30.76 17.64
N ALA A 11 1.34 29.98 17.43
CA ALA A 11 1.77 29.57 16.10
C ALA A 11 0.63 28.74 15.48
N ALA A 12 -0.11 29.32 14.54
CA ALA A 12 -1.04 28.57 13.73
C ALA A 12 -0.25 27.50 12.96
N PRO A 13 -0.62 26.22 13.02
CA PRO A 13 0.05 25.19 12.24
C PRO A 13 -0.07 25.57 10.76
N LEU A 14 1.07 25.68 10.08
CA LEU A 14 1.08 25.86 8.63
C LEU A 14 0.35 24.66 8.00
N ALA A 15 -0.74 24.92 7.28
CA ALA A 15 -1.42 23.89 6.53
C ALA A 15 -0.45 23.32 5.49
N MET A 16 -0.07 22.05 5.64
CA MET A 16 0.76 21.37 4.67
C MET A 16 0.06 21.28 3.32
N ARG A 17 0.81 21.49 2.24
CA ARG A 17 0.31 21.22 0.88
C ARG A 17 -0.04 19.74 0.77
N GLY A 18 -1.06 19.45 -0.04
CA GLY A 18 -1.56 18.09 -0.24
C GLY A 18 -0.50 17.07 -0.66
N ALA A 19 0.37 17.42 -1.61
CA ALA A 19 1.43 16.51 -2.06
C ALA A 19 2.44 16.19 -0.96
N ASP A 20 2.82 17.19 -0.16
CA ASP A 20 3.79 17.03 0.93
C ASP A 20 3.22 16.13 2.05
N LEU A 21 1.94 16.31 2.38
CA LEU A 21 1.22 15.49 3.36
C LEU A 21 1.25 14.00 2.98
N ILE A 22 0.95 13.68 1.73
CA ILE A 22 0.81 12.29 1.28
C ILE A 22 2.17 11.60 1.17
N GLU A 23 3.20 12.28 0.67
CA GLU A 23 4.55 11.71 0.62
C GLU A 23 5.11 11.48 2.04
N GLU A 24 4.93 12.42 2.97
CA GLU A 24 5.35 12.22 4.35
C GLU A 24 4.58 11.08 5.04
N ALA A 25 3.27 10.97 4.83
CA ALA A 25 2.48 9.87 5.37
C ALA A 25 2.94 8.50 4.84
N LYS A 26 3.31 8.43 3.55
CA LYS A 26 3.90 7.22 2.94
C LYS A 26 5.21 6.85 3.61
N ASP A 27 6.13 7.80 3.73
CA ASP A 27 7.46 7.55 4.29
C ASP A 27 7.36 7.06 5.74
N LEU A 28 6.52 7.71 6.55
CA LEU A 28 6.25 7.29 7.93
C LEU A 28 5.60 5.89 8.01
N ALA A 29 4.64 5.60 7.12
CA ALA A 29 4.00 4.29 7.06
C ALA A 29 4.99 3.17 6.70
N PHE A 30 5.83 3.37 5.68
CA PHE A 30 6.85 2.40 5.28
C PHE A 30 7.93 2.22 6.35
N ALA A 31 8.29 3.30 7.06
CA ALA A 31 9.17 3.25 8.21
C ALA A 31 8.50 2.64 9.47
N LYS A 32 7.24 2.19 9.38
CA LYS A 32 6.45 1.60 10.48
C LYS A 32 6.33 2.53 11.70
N LYS A 33 6.44 3.84 11.49
CA LYS A 33 6.32 4.86 12.53
C LYS A 33 4.85 5.17 12.80
N VAL A 34 4.14 4.19 13.34
CA VAL A 34 2.68 4.18 13.46
C VAL A 34 2.14 5.41 14.20
N SER A 35 2.79 5.85 15.28
CA SER A 35 2.33 7.01 16.04
C SER A 35 2.45 8.31 15.23
N GLU A 36 3.51 8.46 14.45
CA GLU A 36 3.79 9.67 13.66
C GLU A 36 2.85 9.77 12.46
N VAL A 37 2.66 8.69 11.68
CA VAL A 37 1.71 8.71 10.55
C VAL A 37 0.28 8.97 11.01
N ARG A 38 -0.10 8.47 12.19
CA ARG A 38 -1.41 8.75 12.80
C ARG A 38 -1.53 10.22 13.19
N ALA A 39 -0.55 10.76 13.91
CA ALA A 39 -0.55 12.17 14.29
C ALA A 39 -0.65 13.09 13.07
N LEU A 40 0.05 12.75 11.98
CA LEU A 40 -0.03 13.47 10.71
C LEU A 40 -1.44 13.41 10.10
N ALA A 41 -2.06 12.22 10.05
CA ALA A 41 -3.40 12.05 9.51
C ALA A 41 -4.49 12.74 10.37
N GLU A 42 -4.37 12.69 11.70
CA GLU A 42 -5.26 13.42 12.62
C GLU A 42 -5.09 14.94 12.51
N GLY A 43 -3.86 15.41 12.32
CA GLY A 43 -3.59 16.83 12.03
C GLY A 43 -4.27 17.29 10.73
N ALA A 44 -4.23 16.46 9.69
CA ALA A 44 -4.94 16.73 8.44
C ALA A 44 -6.47 16.75 8.66
N ARG A 45 -7.01 15.83 9.47
CA ARG A 45 -8.44 15.76 9.81
C ARG A 45 -8.95 17.05 10.46
N ALA A 46 -8.14 17.68 11.31
CA ALA A 46 -8.52 18.92 11.99
C ALA A 46 -8.69 20.14 11.06
N SER A 47 -8.19 20.07 9.82
CA SER A 47 -8.10 21.22 8.91
C SER A 47 -8.76 21.01 7.54
N ARG A 48 -9.35 19.82 7.30
CA ARG A 48 -9.91 19.41 6.01
C ARG A 48 -11.34 18.92 6.14
N ALA A 49 -12.08 18.97 5.04
CA ALA A 49 -13.41 18.36 4.97
C ALA A 49 -13.29 16.84 5.11
N PHE A 50 -14.28 16.23 5.76
CA PHE A 50 -14.26 14.79 6.05
C PHE A 50 -14.26 13.92 4.77
N ASP A 51 -14.81 14.44 3.66
CA ASP A 51 -14.90 13.78 2.36
C ASP A 51 -13.78 14.20 1.39
N ASP A 52 -12.78 14.97 1.86
CA ASP A 52 -11.60 15.35 1.07
C ASP A 52 -10.78 14.09 0.70
N PRO A 53 -10.59 13.78 -0.60
CA PRO A 53 -9.79 12.65 -1.05
C PRO A 53 -8.37 12.61 -0.47
N GLN A 54 -7.74 13.76 -0.21
CA GLN A 54 -6.41 13.81 0.39
C GLN A 54 -6.43 13.45 1.88
N LEU A 55 -7.48 13.84 2.61
CA LEU A 55 -7.67 13.39 3.98
C LEU A 55 -7.87 11.88 4.01
N LEU A 56 -8.76 11.35 3.18
CA LEU A 56 -9.00 9.90 3.07
C LEU A 56 -7.73 9.14 2.70
N LEU A 57 -6.91 9.68 1.81
CA LEU A 57 -5.63 9.08 1.44
C LEU A 57 -4.64 9.10 2.63
N ALA A 58 -4.55 10.18 3.40
CA ALA A 58 -3.72 10.24 4.61
C ALA A 58 -4.17 9.22 5.67
N LEU A 59 -5.48 9.12 5.92
CA LEU A 59 -6.05 8.11 6.84
C LEU A 59 -5.76 6.68 6.37
N SER A 60 -5.85 6.42 5.06
CA SER A 60 -5.49 5.12 4.48
C SER A 60 -4.00 4.78 4.67
N TRP A 61 -3.12 5.77 4.74
CA TRP A 61 -1.70 5.56 5.04
C TRP A 61 -1.47 5.28 6.53
N ALA A 62 -2.24 5.89 7.43
CA ALA A 62 -2.22 5.52 8.84
C ALA A 62 -2.65 4.04 9.04
N GLY A 63 -3.71 3.61 8.36
CA GLY A 63 -4.14 2.21 8.33
C GLY A 63 -3.07 1.26 7.78
N ARG A 64 -2.49 1.58 6.61
CA ARG A 64 -1.41 0.78 6.01
C ARG A 64 -0.16 0.71 6.88
N GLY A 65 0.28 1.83 7.44
CA GLY A 65 1.43 1.88 8.34
C GLY A 65 1.23 1.02 9.59
N ALA A 66 0.04 1.05 10.18
CA ALA A 66 -0.32 0.17 11.29
C ALA A 66 -0.32 -1.31 10.88
N GLY A 67 -0.87 -1.65 9.71
CA GLY A 67 -0.87 -3.01 9.17
C GLY A 67 0.55 -3.54 8.91
N LEU A 68 1.42 -2.74 8.29
CA LEU A 68 2.84 -3.06 8.07
C LEU A 68 3.60 -3.31 9.39
N ALA A 69 3.14 -2.69 10.48
CA ALA A 69 3.67 -2.88 11.84
C ALA A 69 2.99 -4.02 12.62
N GLY A 70 2.05 -4.76 12.01
CA GLY A 70 1.29 -5.84 12.66
C GLY A 70 0.28 -5.38 13.70
N LYS A 71 -0.03 -4.06 13.76
CA LYS A 71 -0.99 -3.48 14.71
C LYS A 71 -2.40 -3.52 14.13
N TRP A 72 -2.92 -4.73 13.93
CA TRP A 72 -4.11 -4.96 13.13
C TRP A 72 -5.38 -4.28 13.65
N GLN A 73 -5.60 -4.18 14.96
CA GLN A 73 -6.74 -3.44 15.52
C GLN A 73 -6.71 -1.96 15.14
N VAL A 74 -5.52 -1.33 15.19
CA VAL A 74 -5.37 0.08 14.79
C VAL A 74 -5.51 0.23 13.28
N ALA A 75 -4.92 -0.69 12.52
CA ALA A 75 -5.00 -0.71 11.06
C ALA A 75 -6.44 -0.80 10.58
N GLU A 76 -7.19 -1.73 11.15
CA GLU A 76 -8.60 -1.97 10.85
C GLU A 76 -9.48 -0.77 11.20
N SER A 77 -9.24 -0.10 12.33
CA SER A 77 -10.00 1.09 12.71
C SER A 77 -9.89 2.21 11.67
N TYR A 78 -8.68 2.56 11.24
CA TYR A 78 -8.48 3.57 10.18
C TYR A 78 -9.01 3.11 8.83
N ALA A 79 -8.86 1.83 8.51
CA ALA A 79 -9.33 1.27 7.25
C ALA A 79 -10.87 1.24 7.16
N ARG A 80 -11.58 0.87 8.24
CA ARG A 80 -13.05 0.90 8.28
C ARG A 80 -13.57 2.31 8.07
N GLU A 81 -13.05 3.27 8.81
CA GLU A 81 -13.46 4.67 8.65
C GLU A 81 -13.20 5.20 7.23
N THR A 82 -12.00 4.92 6.70
CA THR A 82 -11.65 5.32 5.32
C THR A 82 -12.58 4.66 4.32
N TYR A 83 -12.87 3.37 4.47
CA TYR A 83 -13.79 2.62 3.60
C TYR A 83 -15.20 3.21 3.63
N ASP A 84 -15.75 3.46 4.81
CA ASP A 84 -17.11 3.95 5.00
C ASP A 84 -17.33 5.34 4.38
N ILE A 85 -16.32 6.22 4.47
CA ILE A 85 -16.40 7.54 3.86
C ILE A 85 -16.11 7.44 2.36
N ALA A 86 -15.02 6.80 1.95
CA ALA A 86 -14.60 6.74 0.55
C ALA A 86 -15.61 6.01 -0.34
N SER A 87 -16.25 4.95 0.14
CA SER A 87 -17.31 4.24 -0.59
C SER A 87 -18.54 5.11 -0.82
N ARG A 88 -18.95 5.94 0.16
CA ARG A 88 -20.04 6.91 -0.01
C ARG A 88 -19.70 7.99 -1.04
N VAL A 89 -18.51 8.55 -0.95
CA VAL A 89 -18.03 9.55 -1.93
C VAL A 89 -17.95 8.92 -3.33
N ALA A 90 -17.47 7.69 -3.44
CA ALA A 90 -17.39 6.95 -4.69
C ALA A 90 -18.77 6.59 -5.25
N ALA A 91 -19.78 6.33 -4.42
CA ALA A 91 -21.15 6.10 -4.86
C ALA A 91 -21.78 7.37 -5.46
N GLU A 92 -21.46 8.55 -4.92
CA GLU A 92 -21.98 9.83 -5.41
C GLU A 92 -21.23 10.32 -6.65
N LYS A 93 -19.89 10.29 -6.61
CA LYS A 93 -19.03 10.94 -7.61
C LYS A 93 -18.42 9.96 -8.61
N GLY A 94 -18.44 8.67 -8.31
CA GLY A 94 -17.70 7.61 -9.01
C GLY A 94 -16.34 7.34 -8.37
N VAL A 95 -15.90 6.07 -8.36
CA VAL A 95 -14.58 5.66 -7.83
C VAL A 95 -13.44 6.42 -8.51
N ASP A 96 -13.54 6.61 -9.82
CA ASP A 96 -12.48 7.16 -10.67
C ASP A 96 -12.54 8.68 -10.82
N ALA A 97 -13.43 9.36 -10.07
CA ALA A 97 -13.51 10.82 -10.04
C ALA A 97 -12.24 11.48 -9.49
N SER A 98 -11.46 10.74 -8.69
CA SER A 98 -10.17 11.18 -8.17
C SER A 98 -9.22 9.99 -7.99
N ALA A 99 -7.98 10.15 -8.41
CA ALA A 99 -6.93 9.15 -8.18
C ALA A 99 -6.66 8.95 -6.67
N ASP A 100 -6.80 9.99 -5.86
CA ASP A 100 -6.64 9.92 -4.41
C ASP A 100 -7.80 9.14 -3.77
N LEU A 101 -9.03 9.35 -4.24
CA LEU A 101 -10.21 8.61 -3.79
C LEU A 101 -10.08 7.11 -4.09
N ALA A 102 -9.80 6.77 -5.35
CA ALA A 102 -9.57 5.39 -5.77
C ALA A 102 -8.42 4.73 -4.98
N THR A 103 -7.38 5.49 -4.64
CA THR A 103 -6.25 4.99 -3.85
C THR A 103 -6.60 4.81 -2.37
N ALA A 104 -7.32 5.73 -1.77
CA ALA A 104 -7.78 5.63 -0.38
C ALA A 104 -8.72 4.43 -0.21
N LEU A 105 -9.72 4.29 -1.10
CA LEU A 105 -10.68 3.19 -1.07
C LEU A 105 -10.01 1.82 -1.28
N GLY A 106 -9.18 1.70 -2.32
CA GLY A 106 -8.44 0.45 -2.58
C GLY A 106 -7.49 0.07 -1.44
N ALA A 107 -6.86 1.06 -0.79
CA ALA A 107 -6.00 0.83 0.37
C ALA A 107 -6.77 0.40 1.61
N ALA A 108 -7.97 0.97 1.84
CA ALA A 108 -8.83 0.53 2.92
C ALA A 108 -9.24 -0.94 2.75
N ILE A 109 -9.67 -1.33 1.54
CA ILE A 109 -9.98 -2.73 1.20
C ILE A 109 -8.77 -3.66 1.38
N GLU A 110 -7.57 -3.22 0.97
CA GLU A 110 -6.33 -3.96 1.20
C GLU A 110 -6.11 -4.24 2.70
N VAL A 111 -6.22 -3.21 3.55
CA VAL A 111 -5.96 -3.34 5.00
C VAL A 111 -7.04 -4.15 5.69
N LEU A 112 -8.32 -4.00 5.34
CA LEU A 112 -9.42 -4.78 5.92
C LEU A 112 -9.26 -6.28 5.62
N GLY A 113 -8.92 -6.63 4.38
CA GLY A 113 -8.62 -8.02 4.05
C GLY A 113 -7.33 -8.53 4.70
N GLY A 114 -6.33 -7.66 4.90
CA GLY A 114 -5.13 -7.98 5.68
C GLY A 114 -5.43 -8.27 7.15
N ALA A 115 -6.35 -7.52 7.77
CA ALA A 115 -6.81 -7.79 9.12
C ALA A 115 -7.54 -9.15 9.19
N LYS A 116 -8.36 -9.48 8.19
CA LYS A 116 -8.98 -10.81 8.06
C LYS A 116 -7.95 -11.92 7.88
N LEU A 117 -6.93 -11.70 7.05
CA LEU A 117 -5.85 -12.64 6.86
C LEU A 117 -5.14 -12.95 8.19
N ALA A 118 -4.87 -11.91 8.98
CA ALA A 118 -4.21 -12.05 10.28
C ALA A 118 -5.08 -12.71 11.35
N ALA A 119 -6.40 -12.50 11.33
CA ALA A 119 -7.31 -12.99 12.36
C ALA A 119 -7.95 -14.36 12.03
N GLU A 120 -8.25 -14.61 10.76
CA GLU A 120 -9.10 -15.71 10.28
C GLU A 120 -8.40 -16.60 9.24
N GLY A 121 -7.31 -16.12 8.61
CA GLY A 121 -6.52 -16.87 7.63
C GLY A 121 -6.87 -16.58 6.15
N PRO A 122 -6.16 -17.25 5.21
CA PRO A 122 -6.21 -16.92 3.79
C PRO A 122 -7.59 -17.03 3.14
N ASP A 123 -8.37 -18.05 3.48
CA ASP A 123 -9.68 -18.28 2.87
C ASP A 123 -10.65 -17.14 3.15
N ALA A 124 -10.69 -16.66 4.39
CA ALA A 124 -11.54 -15.54 4.79
C ALA A 124 -11.13 -14.24 4.11
N ALA A 125 -9.83 -13.97 4.02
CA ALA A 125 -9.30 -12.79 3.35
C ALA A 125 -9.56 -12.81 1.83
N VAL A 126 -9.31 -13.95 1.18
CA VAL A 126 -9.56 -14.16 -0.26
C VAL A 126 -11.05 -14.04 -0.57
N ALA A 127 -11.94 -14.60 0.26
CA ALA A 127 -13.38 -14.46 0.08
C ALA A 127 -13.80 -12.98 0.14
N TYR A 128 -13.30 -12.24 1.13
CA TYR A 128 -13.56 -10.80 1.25
C TYR A 128 -13.09 -10.02 0.01
N TRP A 129 -11.83 -10.16 -0.40
CA TRP A 129 -11.32 -9.44 -1.58
C TRP A 129 -12.01 -9.85 -2.88
N LYS A 130 -12.43 -11.11 -3.04
CA LYS A 130 -13.22 -11.51 -4.21
C LYS A 130 -14.58 -10.80 -4.25
N SER A 131 -15.26 -10.68 -3.10
CA SER A 131 -16.52 -9.95 -3.01
C SER A 131 -16.34 -8.46 -3.33
N GLU A 132 -15.32 -7.82 -2.75
CA GLU A 132 -15.01 -6.42 -3.01
C GLU A 132 -14.63 -6.19 -4.48
N ARG A 133 -13.87 -7.11 -5.07
CA ARG A 133 -13.52 -7.04 -6.49
C ARG A 133 -14.76 -7.10 -7.38
N GLU A 134 -15.71 -7.99 -7.07
CA GLU A 134 -16.98 -8.06 -7.80
C GLU A 134 -17.73 -6.74 -7.70
N HIS A 135 -17.82 -6.19 -6.48
CA HIS A 135 -18.53 -4.94 -6.23
C HIS A 135 -17.94 -3.77 -7.04
N TYR A 136 -16.61 -3.71 -7.17
CA TYR A 136 -15.91 -2.66 -7.89
C TYR A 136 -15.46 -3.04 -9.31
N ARG A 137 -16.09 -4.05 -9.92
CA ARG A 137 -15.80 -4.51 -11.28
C ARG A 137 -15.87 -3.35 -12.28
N GLY A 138 -14.88 -3.28 -13.18
CA GLY A 138 -14.81 -2.27 -14.23
C GLY A 138 -14.25 -0.90 -13.80
N THR A 139 -13.94 -0.71 -12.52
CA THR A 139 -13.31 0.53 -12.01
C THR A 139 -11.78 0.42 -11.98
N SER A 140 -11.08 1.53 -11.73
CA SER A 140 -9.61 1.51 -11.61
C SER A 140 -9.08 0.69 -10.43
N ILE A 141 -9.91 0.39 -9.42
CA ILE A 141 -9.48 -0.34 -8.21
C ILE A 141 -9.63 -1.87 -8.34
N GLU A 142 -10.38 -2.38 -9.33
CA GLU A 142 -10.60 -3.82 -9.51
C GLU A 142 -9.25 -4.59 -9.56
N LYS A 143 -8.30 -4.12 -10.36
CA LYS A 143 -6.98 -4.76 -10.50
C LYS A 143 -6.14 -4.66 -9.23
N ARG A 144 -6.33 -3.59 -8.43
CA ARG A 144 -5.64 -3.42 -7.14
C ARG A 144 -6.15 -4.44 -6.12
N ILE A 145 -7.45 -4.71 -6.11
CA ILE A 145 -8.05 -5.74 -5.25
C ILE A 145 -7.64 -7.14 -5.74
N GLN A 146 -7.64 -7.39 -7.05
CA GLN A 146 -7.19 -8.65 -7.64
C GLN A 146 -5.75 -8.99 -7.25
N LYS A 147 -4.84 -8.00 -7.17
CA LYS A 147 -3.47 -8.20 -6.65
C LYS A 147 -3.49 -8.82 -5.26
N ASN A 148 -4.36 -8.38 -4.36
CA ASN A 148 -4.44 -8.92 -2.99
C ASN A 148 -4.98 -10.36 -3.00
N VAL A 149 -6.01 -10.64 -3.81
CA VAL A 149 -6.50 -12.01 -4.03
C VAL A 149 -5.35 -12.93 -4.44
N LEU A 150 -4.60 -12.54 -5.47
CA LEU A 150 -3.48 -13.33 -5.98
C LEU A 150 -2.38 -13.50 -4.94
N SER A 151 -2.02 -12.43 -4.23
CA SER A 151 -0.96 -12.47 -3.22
C SER A 151 -1.28 -13.48 -2.11
N ALA A 152 -2.52 -13.49 -1.62
CA ALA A 152 -2.91 -14.41 -0.55
C ALA A 152 -3.22 -15.83 -1.05
N SER A 153 -3.75 -15.99 -2.27
CA SER A 153 -4.09 -17.32 -2.79
C SER A 153 -2.91 -18.11 -3.33
N LEU A 154 -1.82 -17.44 -3.70
CA LEU A 154 -0.63 -18.09 -4.29
C LEU A 154 0.41 -18.48 -3.24
N GLU A 155 0.32 -17.97 -2.01
CA GLU A 155 1.25 -18.35 -0.95
C GLU A 155 1.17 -19.86 -0.66
N GLY A 156 2.33 -20.52 -0.58
CA GLY A 156 2.41 -21.98 -0.43
C GLY A 156 2.10 -22.79 -1.69
N SER A 157 1.63 -22.16 -2.77
CA SER A 157 1.43 -22.83 -4.06
C SER A 157 2.75 -22.96 -4.82
N PRO A 158 2.94 -24.02 -5.63
CA PRO A 158 4.07 -24.10 -6.55
C PRO A 158 4.11 -22.89 -7.49
N MET A 159 5.31 -22.35 -7.73
CA MET A 159 5.49 -21.28 -8.70
C MET A 159 4.97 -21.74 -10.07
N PRO A 160 4.09 -20.96 -10.73
CA PRO A 160 3.66 -21.26 -12.09
C PRO A 160 4.86 -21.40 -13.02
N LYS A 161 4.84 -22.43 -13.88
CA LYS A 161 5.90 -22.65 -14.86
C LYS A 161 5.97 -21.45 -15.82
N LEU A 162 7.14 -20.84 -15.95
CA LEU A 162 7.38 -19.77 -16.92
C LEU A 162 7.91 -20.38 -18.21
N GLU A 163 7.14 -20.26 -19.28
CA GLU A 163 7.50 -20.68 -20.63
C GLU A 163 7.77 -19.44 -21.48
N PRO A 164 9.03 -18.99 -21.60
CA PRO A 164 9.33 -17.79 -22.38
C PRO A 164 9.16 -18.06 -23.87
N GLU A 165 8.30 -17.30 -24.55
CA GLU A 165 8.17 -17.35 -26.01
C GLU A 165 9.44 -16.86 -26.71
N ARG A 166 10.17 -15.92 -26.08
CA ARG A 166 11.39 -15.31 -26.62
C ARG A 166 12.37 -14.98 -25.51
N TYR A 167 13.65 -15.26 -25.75
CA TYR A 167 14.76 -14.84 -24.90
C TYR A 167 15.55 -13.71 -25.55
N LEU A 168 15.90 -12.68 -24.78
CA LEU A 168 16.79 -11.60 -25.23
C LEU A 168 18.22 -11.92 -24.77
N GLY A 169 19.10 -12.27 -25.71
CA GLY A 169 20.50 -12.60 -25.43
C GLY A 169 20.78 -14.11 -25.43
N LYS A 170 21.88 -14.53 -24.78
CA LYS A 170 22.24 -15.95 -24.66
C LYS A 170 21.27 -16.64 -23.69
N THR A 171 20.71 -17.78 -24.11
CA THR A 171 19.86 -18.61 -23.25
C THR A 171 20.66 -19.06 -22.02
N ALA A 172 20.28 -18.56 -20.84
CA ALA A 172 20.79 -19.07 -19.57
C ALA A 172 19.86 -20.18 -19.05
N SER A 173 20.42 -21.13 -18.29
CA SER A 173 19.60 -22.08 -17.55
C SER A 173 18.73 -21.31 -16.55
N MET A 174 17.41 -21.42 -16.68
CA MET A 174 16.46 -20.87 -15.72
C MET A 174 16.14 -21.85 -14.58
N SER A 175 16.92 -22.93 -14.42
CA SER A 175 16.67 -23.88 -13.33
C SER A 175 16.86 -23.19 -11.98
N THR A 176 15.79 -23.23 -11.19
CA THR A 176 15.72 -22.73 -9.82
C THR A 176 15.69 -23.88 -8.81
N GLU A 177 15.96 -25.10 -9.28
CA GLU A 177 15.94 -26.30 -8.44
C GLU A 177 17.00 -26.22 -7.33
N GLY A 178 16.57 -26.52 -6.10
CA GLY A 178 17.42 -26.41 -4.91
C GLY A 178 17.79 -24.98 -4.51
N LYS A 179 17.21 -23.96 -5.16
CA LYS A 179 17.50 -22.54 -4.91
C LYS A 179 16.27 -21.80 -4.39
N VAL A 180 16.51 -20.76 -3.60
CA VAL A 180 15.50 -19.73 -3.35
C VAL A 180 15.51 -18.79 -4.55
N ALA A 181 14.42 -18.79 -5.33
CA ALA A 181 14.30 -17.97 -6.52
C ALA A 181 13.44 -16.73 -6.27
N VAL A 182 13.99 -15.57 -6.59
CA VAL A 182 13.27 -14.29 -6.61
C VAL A 182 12.95 -13.96 -8.07
N TYR A 183 11.69 -14.12 -8.46
CA TYR A 183 11.20 -13.69 -9.77
C TYR A 183 10.85 -12.21 -9.73
N TYR A 184 11.46 -11.43 -10.61
CA TYR A 184 11.32 -9.99 -10.67
C TYR A 184 10.71 -9.57 -12.00
N PHE A 185 9.38 -9.41 -12.04
CA PHE A 185 8.66 -8.93 -13.22
C PHE A 185 8.81 -7.41 -13.34
N TRP A 186 9.42 -6.94 -14.42
CA TRP A 186 9.88 -5.56 -14.55
C TRP A 186 9.46 -4.93 -15.88
N ALA A 187 9.59 -3.61 -15.95
CA ALA A 187 9.48 -2.87 -17.19
C ALA A 187 10.59 -1.83 -17.26
N HIS A 188 11.29 -1.75 -18.41
CA HIS A 188 12.46 -0.86 -18.59
C HIS A 188 12.13 0.63 -18.41
N TRP A 189 10.87 1.03 -18.57
CA TRP A 189 10.37 2.40 -18.40
C TRP A 189 9.82 2.66 -16.98
N CYS A 190 9.68 1.65 -16.14
CA CYS A 190 9.11 1.81 -14.80
C CYS A 190 10.14 2.37 -13.81
N ARG A 191 9.85 3.55 -13.25
CA ARG A 191 10.72 4.22 -12.27
C ARG A 191 10.90 3.40 -10.99
N THR A 192 9.83 2.82 -10.47
CA THR A 192 9.88 1.94 -9.30
C THR A 192 10.71 0.70 -9.59
N SER A 193 10.60 0.14 -10.80
CA SER A 193 11.42 -1.01 -11.18
C SER A 193 12.91 -0.67 -11.15
N LYS A 194 13.30 0.48 -11.72
CA LYS A 194 14.69 0.96 -11.65
C LYS A 194 15.20 1.14 -10.22
N ARG A 195 14.35 1.63 -9.30
CA ARG A 195 14.73 1.78 -7.88
C ARG A 195 14.91 0.43 -7.18
N GLN A 196 14.03 -0.54 -7.46
CA GLN A 196 14.12 -1.88 -6.89
C GLN A 196 15.35 -2.66 -7.35
N LEU A 197 15.84 -2.40 -8.57
CA LEU A 197 17.00 -3.08 -9.14
C LEU A 197 18.24 -3.02 -8.22
N ALA A 198 18.51 -1.87 -7.59
CA ALA A 198 19.65 -1.72 -6.68
C ALA A 198 19.56 -2.70 -5.48
N HIS A 199 18.35 -2.94 -4.96
CA HIS A 199 18.14 -3.89 -3.86
C HIS A 199 18.30 -5.34 -4.33
N LEU A 200 17.87 -5.66 -5.56
CA LEU A 200 18.02 -7.00 -6.13
C LEU A 200 19.47 -7.32 -6.46
N ILE A 201 20.24 -6.34 -6.96
CA ILE A 201 21.69 -6.48 -7.14
C ILE A 201 22.36 -6.74 -5.79
N SER A 202 22.06 -5.93 -4.77
CA SER A 202 22.59 -6.15 -3.42
C SER A 202 22.22 -7.51 -2.82
N LEU A 203 21.01 -8.01 -3.10
CA LEU A 203 20.59 -9.36 -2.71
C LEU A 203 21.42 -10.43 -3.42
N HIS A 204 21.59 -10.31 -4.73
CA HIS A 204 22.37 -11.23 -5.52
C HIS A 204 23.84 -11.27 -5.05
N ASP A 205 24.48 -10.11 -4.93
CA ASP A 205 25.90 -10.01 -4.55
C ASP A 205 26.17 -10.59 -3.15
N ARG A 206 25.21 -10.46 -2.22
CA ARG A 206 25.37 -10.92 -0.83
C ARG A 206 25.07 -12.42 -0.65
N ASP A 207 24.17 -12.98 -1.46
CA ASP A 207 23.55 -14.27 -1.20
C ASP A 207 23.63 -15.26 -2.40
N ALA A 208 24.37 -14.91 -3.48
CA ALA A 208 24.54 -15.78 -4.65
C ALA A 208 25.21 -17.13 -4.34
N ASP A 209 26.13 -17.15 -3.36
CA ASP A 209 26.77 -18.37 -2.87
C ASP A 209 25.87 -19.19 -1.92
N LYS A 210 24.75 -18.62 -1.46
CA LYS A 210 23.78 -19.25 -0.54
C LYS A 210 22.55 -19.80 -1.26
N SER A 211 22.70 -20.19 -2.52
CA SER A 211 21.61 -20.73 -3.33
C SER A 211 20.43 -19.76 -3.54
N VAL A 212 20.65 -18.45 -3.47
CA VAL A 212 19.66 -17.45 -3.90
C VAL A 212 19.89 -17.07 -5.35
N THR A 213 18.84 -17.05 -6.17
CA THR A 213 18.92 -16.61 -7.57
C THR A 213 17.84 -15.59 -7.87
N VAL A 214 18.20 -14.55 -8.64
CA VAL A 214 17.26 -13.54 -9.11
C VAL A 214 16.98 -13.80 -10.59
N VAL A 215 15.71 -13.89 -10.96
CA VAL A 215 15.25 -14.15 -12.34
C VAL A 215 14.42 -12.96 -12.79
N GLY A 216 14.89 -12.23 -13.79
CA GLY A 216 14.15 -11.13 -14.43
C GLY A 216 13.64 -11.56 -15.81
N PRO A 217 12.39 -12.05 -15.94
CA PRO A 217 11.78 -12.35 -17.23
C PRO A 217 11.50 -11.09 -18.08
#